data_AF-A0A7V5G4X0-F1
#
_entry.id   AF-A0A7V5G4X0-F1
#
_cell.length_a   1.000
_cell.length_b   1.000
_cell.length_c   1.000
_cell.angle_alpha   90.00
_cell.angle_beta   90.00
_cell.angle_gamma   90.00
#
_symmetry.space_group_name_H-M   'P 1'
#
loop_
_entity.id
_entity.type
_entity.pdbx_description
1 polymer ?
#
loop_
_entity_poly.entity_id
_entity_poly.type
_entity_poly.pdbx_seq_one_letter_code
_entity_poly.pdbx_strand_id
1 'polypeptide(L)'
;MSKRLILLIIVLLLPITVFAKKEAFLVGVGKYRSSNIRELKGVEKDIEKMKSLLIKKGFHVRVLMNSQATLRNVINTLKSYKTLSPNDVFLFYDSSHGVQVPDTSGDEQDGLDEAYALYDTTVDEDGVANLDGILVDDELERYLSNISARKFIIADACHSGTMYKDIGGKIRTKGLNRSKRFVASRGILGKIKKVNNLVYLSASQAYELSIDTDDGGVFTEAVYSSISSNPNITFRDLQVQSANHIQDMCNKINQHGKRVDVFHPNLYVTDNRLLNQPIDGYLNINIYSNNHLVEEYLGELQNSNIGRLDINMPSRYEVNDEISLNINTNGKSGYLYILTSRDNSNEINVLYPNKFYRNVKYLYGNFQFPLPNEKFQFIATKNSNRPERTLVYAILSKEKIPELEFTNQMGYNDFKSILKNFNTQSSLINSLKNIVLQRKSETKLSIAKKEFIVN
;
A
#
# COMPACT_ATOMS: atom_id res chain seq x y z
N MET A 1 12.59 -61.81 21.94
CA MET A 1 13.01 -60.44 22.33
C MET A 1 13.97 -59.95 21.24
N SER A 2 13.87 -58.82 20.54
CA SER A 2 13.13 -57.57 20.68
C SER A 2 12.98 -56.94 19.29
N LYS A 3 11.76 -56.55 18.87
CA LYS A 3 11.56 -55.72 17.68
C LYS A 3 11.86 -54.26 18.08
N ARG A 4 12.89 -53.65 17.50
CA ARG A 4 13.19 -52.22 17.65
C ARG A 4 12.20 -51.44 16.78
N LEU A 5 11.30 -50.69 17.41
CA LEU A 5 10.39 -49.76 16.78
C LEU A 5 11.11 -48.41 16.66
N ILE A 6 11.51 -48.02 15.46
CA ILE A 6 12.02 -46.67 15.17
C ILE A 6 10.80 -45.79 14.93
N LEU A 7 10.53 -44.88 15.86
CA LEU A 7 9.47 -43.87 15.74
C LEU A 7 10.00 -42.74 14.84
N LEU A 8 9.60 -42.74 13.57
CA LEU A 8 9.83 -41.63 12.64
C LEU A 8 8.92 -40.47 13.04
N ILE A 9 9.48 -39.47 13.71
CA ILE A 9 8.80 -38.19 13.96
C ILE A 9 8.79 -37.43 12.62
N ILE A 10 7.69 -37.58 11.89
CA ILE A 10 7.37 -36.71 10.74
C ILE A 10 6.89 -35.38 11.34
N VAL A 11 7.80 -34.42 11.45
CA VAL A 11 7.42 -33.01 11.69
C VAL A 11 6.77 -32.53 10.41
N LEU A 12 5.44 -32.47 10.39
CA LEU A 12 4.67 -31.79 9.34
C LEU A 12 5.03 -30.29 9.39
N LEU A 13 6.00 -29.87 8.57
CA LEU A 13 6.23 -28.47 8.25
C LEU A 13 5.06 -27.98 7.41
N LEU A 14 3.93 -27.68 8.05
CA LEU A 14 2.87 -26.91 7.41
C LEU A 14 3.46 -25.53 7.07
N PRO A 15 3.36 -25.06 5.81
CA PRO A 15 3.83 -23.74 5.45
C PRO A 15 2.99 -22.72 6.23
N ILE A 16 3.62 -22.05 7.19
CA ILE A 16 3.02 -20.89 7.85
C ILE A 16 3.06 -19.77 6.82
N THR A 17 1.98 -19.59 6.09
CA THR A 17 1.80 -18.44 5.22
C THR A 17 1.65 -17.21 6.11
N VAL A 18 2.76 -16.50 6.35
CA VAL A 18 2.74 -15.19 7.00
C VAL A 18 2.27 -14.18 5.94
N PHE A 19 0.96 -14.01 5.83
CA PHE A 19 0.41 -12.87 5.09
C PHE A 19 0.82 -11.60 5.80
N ALA A 20 1.53 -10.71 5.11
CA ALA A 20 1.76 -9.40 5.68
C ALA A 20 0.41 -8.67 5.85
N LYS A 21 0.32 -7.85 6.88
CA LYS A 21 -0.91 -7.22 7.34
C LYS A 21 -1.01 -5.80 6.81
N LYS A 22 -2.21 -5.37 6.47
CA LYS A 22 -2.55 -3.96 6.30
C LYS A 22 -3.43 -3.55 7.46
N GLU A 23 -2.87 -2.80 8.41
CA GLU A 23 -3.60 -2.30 9.57
C GLU A 23 -3.79 -0.80 9.45
N ALA A 24 -5.02 -0.32 9.63
CA ALA A 24 -5.32 1.10 9.69
C ALA A 24 -5.92 1.45 11.04
N PHE A 25 -5.42 2.51 11.65
CA PHE A 25 -5.95 3.06 12.88
C PHE A 25 -6.43 4.49 12.64
N LEU A 26 -7.75 4.69 12.77
CA LEU A 26 -8.43 5.95 12.55
C LEU A 26 -8.85 6.53 13.89
N VAL A 27 -8.48 7.78 14.15
CA VAL A 27 -8.88 8.56 15.31
C VAL A 27 -9.71 9.74 14.82
N GLY A 28 -10.94 9.83 15.31
CA GLY A 28 -11.84 10.94 14.98
C GLY A 28 -12.39 11.58 16.24
N VAL A 29 -12.16 12.88 16.41
CA VAL A 29 -12.72 13.64 17.54
C VAL A 29 -13.47 14.86 17.04
N GLY A 30 -14.78 14.68 16.82
CA GLY A 30 -15.70 15.76 16.49
C GLY A 30 -16.36 16.37 17.73
N LYS A 31 -16.45 15.59 18.81
CA LYS A 31 -17.05 15.99 20.09
C LYS A 31 -16.07 15.74 21.22
N TYR A 32 -16.04 16.65 22.17
CA TYR A 32 -15.11 16.65 23.29
C TYR A 32 -15.85 16.50 24.62
N ARG A 33 -15.16 15.97 25.63
CA ARG A 33 -15.70 15.91 27.01
C ARG A 33 -15.92 17.30 27.57
N SER A 34 -15.00 18.22 27.30
CA SER A 34 -15.14 19.63 27.68
C SER A 34 -16.10 20.32 26.72
N SER A 35 -17.17 20.90 27.25
CA SER A 35 -18.13 21.73 26.49
C SER A 35 -17.53 23.06 26.02
N ASN A 36 -16.37 23.45 26.56
CA ASN A 36 -15.66 24.67 26.17
C ASN A 36 -14.84 24.47 24.89
N ILE A 37 -14.69 23.22 24.42
CA ILE A 37 -14.09 22.92 23.13
C ILE A 37 -15.20 22.87 22.08
N ARG A 38 -15.02 23.62 20.99
CA ARG A 38 -15.99 23.67 19.89
C ARG A 38 -16.04 22.32 19.17
N GLU A 39 -17.25 21.86 18.85
CA GLU A 39 -17.42 20.65 18.04
C GLU A 39 -16.98 20.85 16.58
N LEU A 40 -16.44 19.78 15.97
CA LEU A 40 -16.18 19.65 14.54
C LEU A 40 -17.20 18.69 13.95
N LYS A 41 -17.99 19.17 12.97
CA LYS A 41 -19.16 18.43 12.46
C LYS A 41 -18.80 17.50 11.30
N GLY A 42 -17.71 17.77 10.60
CA GLY A 42 -17.27 16.97 9.46
C GLY A 42 -16.50 15.69 9.83
N VAL A 43 -16.00 15.60 11.07
CA VAL A 43 -15.13 14.48 11.50
C VAL A 43 -15.77 13.10 11.33
N GLU A 44 -17.08 12.96 11.56
CA GLU A 44 -17.76 11.69 11.36
C GLU A 44 -17.74 11.26 9.87
N LYS A 45 -18.01 12.20 8.97
CA LYS A 45 -17.95 11.98 7.51
C LYS A 45 -16.53 11.69 7.04
N ASP A 46 -15.55 12.37 7.62
CA ASP A 46 -14.13 12.15 7.35
C ASP A 46 -13.72 10.70 7.65
N ILE A 47 -14.08 10.22 8.84
CA ILE A 47 -13.78 8.85 9.28
C ILE A 47 -14.52 7.83 8.43
N GLU A 48 -15.77 8.06 8.06
CA GLU A 48 -16.53 7.18 7.17
C GLU A 48 -15.90 7.06 5.78
N LYS A 49 -15.47 8.19 5.19
CA LYS A 49 -14.79 8.23 3.88
C LYS A 49 -13.48 7.46 3.92
N MET A 50 -12.62 7.76 4.89
CA MET A 50 -11.32 7.12 5.00
C MET A 50 -11.44 5.65 5.35
N LYS A 51 -12.35 5.27 6.26
CA LYS A 51 -12.63 3.86 6.57
C LYS A 51 -13.06 3.11 5.30
N SER A 52 -13.97 3.67 4.52
CA SER A 52 -14.48 3.04 3.29
C SER A 52 -13.37 2.89 2.24
N LEU A 53 -12.54 3.92 2.05
CA LEU A 53 -11.38 3.88 1.15
C LEU A 53 -10.39 2.79 1.56
N LEU A 54 -10.06 2.72 2.85
CA LEU A 54 -9.04 1.81 3.36
C LEU A 54 -9.51 0.35 3.38
N ILE A 55 -10.77 0.10 3.70
CA ILE A 55 -11.38 -1.24 3.53
C ILE A 55 -11.27 -1.70 2.08
N LYS A 56 -11.60 -0.83 1.10
CA LYS A 56 -11.45 -1.16 -0.33
C LYS A 56 -10.00 -1.46 -0.71
N LYS A 57 -9.02 -0.85 -0.04
CA LYS A 57 -7.58 -1.11 -0.22
C LYS A 57 -7.05 -2.31 0.57
N GLY A 58 -7.94 -3.04 1.27
CA GLY A 58 -7.64 -4.28 1.98
C GLY A 58 -7.10 -4.09 3.39
N PHE A 59 -7.29 -2.93 4.01
CA PHE A 59 -6.90 -2.69 5.40
C PHE A 59 -7.92 -3.31 6.37
N HIS A 60 -7.40 -3.91 7.45
CA HIS A 60 -8.16 -4.09 8.67
C HIS A 60 -8.20 -2.74 9.40
N VAL A 61 -9.38 -2.17 9.53
CA VAL A 61 -9.57 -0.80 10.05
C VAL A 61 -10.11 -0.83 11.47
N ARG A 62 -9.34 -0.27 12.41
CA ARG A 62 -9.78 0.06 13.76
C ARG A 62 -10.09 1.55 13.86
N VAL A 63 -11.22 1.89 14.46
CA VAL A 63 -11.65 3.28 14.67
C VAL A 63 -11.82 3.54 16.16
N LEU A 64 -11.30 4.67 16.65
CA LEU A 64 -11.74 5.28 17.90
C LEU A 64 -12.39 6.63 17.57
N MET A 65 -13.66 6.77 17.92
CA MET A 65 -14.45 7.96 17.63
C MET A 65 -14.94 8.62 18.92
N ASN A 66 -14.86 9.95 19.01
CA ASN A 66 -15.37 10.78 20.10
C ASN A 66 -15.03 10.17 21.46
N SER A 67 -16.02 9.79 22.29
CA SER A 67 -15.81 9.27 23.65
C SER A 67 -14.87 8.05 23.76
N GLN A 68 -14.64 7.33 22.67
CA GLN A 68 -13.69 6.22 22.60
C GLN A 68 -12.25 6.69 22.40
N ALA A 69 -12.05 7.82 21.72
CA ALA A 69 -10.75 8.41 21.41
C ALA A 69 -10.19 9.22 22.58
N THR A 70 -10.06 8.59 23.76
CA THR A 70 -9.30 9.15 24.88
C THR A 70 -7.81 8.95 24.66
N LEU A 71 -6.96 9.80 25.25
CA LEU A 71 -5.51 9.64 25.20
C LEU A 71 -5.05 8.24 25.61
N ARG A 72 -5.63 7.72 26.69
CA ARG A 72 -5.35 6.35 27.15
C ARG A 72 -5.68 5.29 26.09
N ASN A 73 -6.84 5.37 25.45
CA ASN A 73 -7.27 4.37 24.47
C ASN A 73 -6.47 4.46 23.17
N VAL A 74 -6.15 5.68 22.72
CA VAL A 74 -5.30 5.94 21.54
C VAL A 74 -3.91 5.36 21.77
N ILE A 75 -3.27 5.68 22.90
CA ILE A 75 -1.94 5.15 23.27
C ILE A 75 -1.96 3.62 23.36
N ASN A 76 -2.95 3.03 24.03
CA ASN A 76 -3.04 1.58 24.16
C ASN A 76 -3.21 0.89 22.80
N THR A 77 -3.94 1.53 21.89
CA THR A 77 -4.13 1.04 20.53
C THR A 77 -2.85 1.15 19.72
N LEU A 78 -2.14 2.29 19.75
CA LEU A 78 -0.83 2.47 19.12
C LEU A 78 0.17 1.41 19.59
N LYS A 79 0.24 1.17 20.91
CA LYS A 79 1.11 0.13 21.50
C LYS A 79 0.82 -1.28 20.98
N SER A 80 -0.41 -1.57 20.56
CA SER A 80 -0.77 -2.89 20.04
C SER A 80 -0.15 -3.17 18.66
N TYR A 81 0.18 -2.13 17.89
CA TYR A 81 0.77 -2.28 16.55
C TYR A 81 2.29 -2.53 16.54
N LYS A 82 2.94 -2.55 17.72
CA LYS A 82 4.36 -2.93 17.84
C LYS A 82 4.68 -4.34 17.32
N THR A 83 3.65 -5.20 17.18
CA THR A 83 3.79 -6.57 16.67
C THR A 83 3.84 -6.63 15.14
N LEU A 84 3.64 -5.51 14.44
CA LEU A 84 3.73 -5.47 12.99
C LEU A 84 5.18 -5.61 12.52
N SER A 85 5.34 -6.39 11.46
CA SER A 85 6.63 -6.74 10.84
C SER A 85 7.02 -5.75 9.74
N PRO A 86 8.29 -5.70 9.30
CA PRO A 86 8.73 -4.79 8.23
C PRO A 86 7.97 -4.89 6.90
N ASN A 87 7.36 -6.05 6.61
CA ASN A 87 6.58 -6.28 5.38
C ASN A 87 5.13 -5.78 5.48
N ASP A 88 4.65 -5.52 6.70
CA ASP A 88 3.31 -5.02 6.96
C ASP A 88 3.21 -3.53 6.55
N VAL A 89 1.97 -3.05 6.48
CA VAL A 89 1.65 -1.64 6.28
C VAL A 89 0.78 -1.18 7.44
N PHE A 90 1.22 -0.12 8.11
CA PHE A 90 0.46 0.59 9.12
C PHE A 90 0.02 1.94 8.56
N LEU A 91 -1.27 2.25 8.66
CA LEU A 91 -1.78 3.57 8.34
C LEU A 91 -2.42 4.20 9.57
N PHE A 92 -2.00 5.41 9.91
CA PHE A 92 -2.65 6.21 10.95
C PHE A 92 -3.36 7.38 10.27
N TYR A 93 -4.62 7.59 10.64
CA TYR A 93 -5.39 8.73 10.19
C TYR A 93 -6.01 9.43 11.39
N ASP A 94 -5.78 10.74 11.51
CA ASP A 94 -6.40 11.59 12.52
C ASP A 94 -7.27 12.66 11.86
N SER A 95 -8.46 12.89 12.43
CA SER A 95 -9.29 14.06 12.14
C SER A 95 -9.82 14.60 13.47
N SER A 96 -9.19 15.68 13.94
CA SER A 96 -9.45 16.29 15.24
C SER A 96 -9.04 17.76 15.23
N HIS A 97 -9.25 18.46 16.34
CA HIS A 97 -8.55 19.71 16.58
C HIS A 97 -7.05 19.48 16.82
N GLY A 98 -6.19 20.31 16.24
CA GLY A 98 -4.78 20.39 16.61
C GLY A 98 -4.49 21.59 17.53
N VAL A 99 -3.35 21.52 18.21
CA VAL A 99 -2.88 22.51 19.18
C VAL A 99 -1.35 22.50 19.27
N GLN A 100 -0.76 23.65 19.54
CA GLN A 100 0.67 23.78 19.83
C GLN A 100 0.93 23.73 21.33
N VAL A 101 1.94 22.98 21.73
CA VAL A 101 2.49 22.97 23.08
C VAL A 101 3.97 23.39 23.04
N PRO A 102 4.57 23.93 24.11
CA PRO A 102 5.98 24.27 24.08
C PRO A 102 6.84 23.04 23.89
N ASP A 103 7.80 23.13 22.99
CA ASP A 103 8.82 22.13 22.78
C ASP A 103 9.72 22.03 24.02
N THR A 104 9.86 20.80 24.53
CA THR A 104 10.71 20.47 25.68
C THR A 104 11.98 19.69 25.31
N SER A 105 12.06 19.26 24.06
CA SER A 105 13.09 18.47 23.40
C SER A 105 14.13 19.39 22.72
N GLY A 106 13.70 20.55 22.21
CA GLY A 106 14.53 21.55 21.55
C GLY A 106 14.86 21.21 20.09
N ASP A 107 14.06 20.36 19.45
CA ASP A 107 14.22 19.95 18.06
C ASP A 107 13.37 20.76 17.07
N GLU A 108 12.41 21.55 17.56
CA GLU A 108 11.58 22.48 16.79
C GLU A 108 12.26 23.86 16.69
N GLN A 109 12.31 24.46 15.48
CA GLN A 109 12.98 25.75 15.26
C GLN A 109 12.25 26.93 15.91
N ASP A 110 10.94 26.83 16.08
CA ASP A 110 10.11 27.83 16.75
C ASP A 110 9.87 27.53 18.23
N GLY A 111 10.37 26.36 18.70
CA GLY A 111 10.25 25.89 20.06
C GLY A 111 8.82 25.46 20.45
N LEU A 112 8.02 24.95 19.49
CA LEU A 112 6.67 24.46 19.71
C LEU A 112 6.47 23.07 19.12
N ASP A 113 6.00 22.11 19.93
CA ASP A 113 5.56 20.80 19.44
C ASP A 113 4.12 20.86 18.95
N GLU A 114 3.82 20.07 17.93
CA GLU A 114 2.48 19.91 17.41
C GLU A 114 1.72 18.77 18.10
N ALA A 115 0.43 18.99 18.37
CA ALA A 115 -0.34 18.01 19.15
C ALA A 115 -1.80 17.87 18.75
N TYR A 116 -2.36 16.67 18.94
CA TYR A 116 -3.74 16.31 18.60
C TYR A 116 -4.62 16.35 19.85
N ALA A 117 -5.71 17.10 19.79
CA ALA A 117 -6.70 17.19 20.87
C ALA A 117 -7.64 15.99 20.81
N LEU A 118 -7.52 15.10 21.80
CA LEU A 118 -8.33 13.91 21.94
C LEU A 118 -9.60 14.18 22.77
N TYR A 119 -10.47 13.19 22.92
CA TYR A 119 -11.79 13.38 23.55
C TYR A 119 -11.73 13.97 24.96
N ASP A 120 -10.74 13.55 25.73
CA ASP A 120 -10.52 13.96 27.10
C ASP A 120 -9.61 15.19 27.23
N THR A 121 -9.34 15.92 26.13
CA THR A 121 -8.70 17.23 26.19
C THR A 121 -9.50 18.17 27.09
N THR A 122 -8.80 18.86 27.99
CA THR A 122 -9.37 19.93 28.79
C THR A 122 -8.85 21.28 28.32
N VAL A 123 -9.71 22.29 28.41
CA VAL A 123 -9.36 23.70 28.18
C VAL A 123 -9.78 24.51 29.40
N ASP A 124 -9.11 25.63 29.64
CA ASP A 124 -9.56 26.61 30.62
C ASP A 124 -10.78 27.42 30.12
N GLU A 125 -11.19 28.44 30.89
CA GLU A 125 -12.32 29.31 30.56
C GLU A 125 -12.12 30.13 29.27
N ASP A 126 -10.87 30.38 28.88
CA ASP A 126 -10.50 31.11 27.66
C ASP A 126 -10.35 30.18 26.43
N GLY A 127 -10.67 28.89 26.59
CA GLY A 127 -10.57 27.89 25.52
C GLY A 127 -9.14 27.47 25.21
N VAL A 128 -8.22 27.72 26.14
CA VAL A 128 -6.81 27.38 26.03
C VAL A 128 -6.59 25.94 26.51
N ALA A 129 -5.96 25.10 25.69
CA ALA A 129 -5.79 23.69 26.01
C ALA A 129 -4.73 23.43 27.09
N ASN A 130 -5.01 22.45 27.96
CA ASN A 130 -4.07 21.89 28.93
C ASN A 130 -3.42 20.61 28.38
N LEU A 131 -2.30 20.15 28.97
CA LEU A 131 -1.61 18.91 28.54
C LEU A 131 -2.44 17.62 28.70
N ASP A 132 -3.52 17.66 29.47
CA ASP A 132 -4.38 16.50 29.67
C ASP A 132 -5.18 16.20 28.40
N GLY A 133 -5.19 14.92 27.99
CA GLY A 133 -5.96 14.47 26.84
C GLY A 133 -5.41 14.96 25.49
N ILE A 134 -4.16 15.38 25.43
CA ILE A 134 -3.45 15.76 24.20
C ILE A 134 -2.42 14.67 23.84
N LEU A 135 -2.34 14.31 22.56
CA LEU A 135 -1.27 13.49 22.01
C LEU A 135 -0.26 14.40 21.30
N VAL A 136 0.92 14.58 21.90
CA VAL A 136 2.03 15.33 21.28
C VAL A 136 2.64 14.49 20.17
N ASP A 137 3.04 15.11 19.07
CA ASP A 137 3.69 14.48 17.92
C ASP A 137 4.95 13.68 18.32
N ASP A 138 5.72 14.18 19.26
CA ASP A 138 6.88 13.57 19.87
C ASP A 138 6.55 12.23 20.56
N GLU A 139 5.37 12.19 21.21
CA GLU A 139 4.82 10.94 21.77
C GLU A 139 4.30 10.01 20.67
N LEU A 140 3.65 10.54 19.63
CA LEU A 140 3.24 9.76 18.47
C LEU A 140 4.46 9.13 17.78
N GLU A 141 5.52 9.90 17.52
CA GLU A 141 6.76 9.46 16.87
C GLU A 141 7.41 8.33 17.69
N ARG A 142 7.40 8.44 19.02
CA ARG A 142 7.88 7.37 19.90
C ARG A 142 7.11 6.07 19.70
N TYR A 143 5.80 6.10 19.53
CA TYR A 143 5.05 4.88 19.23
C TYR A 143 5.28 4.40 17.80
N LEU A 144 5.36 5.30 16.83
CA LEU A 144 5.66 4.98 15.44
C LEU A 144 7.05 4.33 15.30
N SER A 145 8.08 4.81 15.99
CA SER A 145 9.43 4.23 15.96
C SER A 145 9.50 2.77 16.45
N ASN A 146 8.52 2.34 17.24
CA ASN A 146 8.37 0.96 17.71
C ASN A 146 7.59 0.07 16.74
N ILE A 147 6.97 0.63 15.69
CA ILE A 147 6.28 -0.12 14.65
C ILE A 147 7.27 -0.40 13.51
N SER A 148 7.56 -1.67 13.23
CA SER A 148 8.54 -2.02 12.18
C SER A 148 7.99 -1.88 10.76
N ALA A 149 6.67 -1.91 10.59
CA ALA A 149 5.97 -1.79 9.31
C ALA A 149 6.31 -0.51 8.54
N ARG A 150 6.01 -0.51 7.24
CA ARG A 150 5.86 0.73 6.46
C ARG A 150 4.71 1.56 7.03
N LYS A 151 4.88 2.87 7.10
CA LYS A 151 3.93 3.78 7.78
C LYS A 151 3.48 4.87 6.83
N PHE A 152 2.17 5.01 6.67
CA PHE A 152 1.58 6.18 6.05
C PHE A 152 0.70 6.89 7.07
N ILE A 153 1.03 8.14 7.38
CA ILE A 153 0.33 8.96 8.35
C ILE A 153 -0.39 10.07 7.60
N ILE A 154 -1.67 10.27 7.89
CA ILE A 154 -2.49 11.34 7.33
C ILE A 154 -3.13 12.09 8.49
N ALA A 155 -2.79 13.36 8.66
CA ALA A 155 -3.24 14.18 9.78
C ALA A 155 -4.12 15.34 9.29
N ASP A 156 -5.42 15.25 9.55
CA ASP A 156 -6.38 16.33 9.34
C ASP A 156 -6.64 17.12 10.63
N ALA A 157 -5.57 17.75 11.11
CA ALA A 157 -5.56 18.64 12.28
C ALA A 157 -4.77 19.91 11.94
N CYS A 158 -5.14 21.05 12.54
CA CYS A 158 -4.40 22.30 12.36
C CYS A 158 -3.57 22.65 13.57
N HIS A 159 -2.42 23.24 13.28
CA HIS A 159 -1.33 23.35 14.22
C HIS A 159 -0.88 24.81 14.40
N SER A 160 -1.59 25.80 13.86
CA SER A 160 -1.14 27.20 13.86
C SER A 160 -1.27 27.97 15.18
N GLY A 161 -1.44 27.28 16.31
CA GLY A 161 -1.50 27.87 17.65
C GLY A 161 -2.63 28.89 17.90
N THR A 162 -3.56 29.05 16.95
CA THR A 162 -4.60 30.10 16.96
C THR A 162 -5.94 29.55 16.52
N MET A 163 -6.99 29.78 17.32
CA MET A 163 -8.37 29.52 16.90
C MET A 163 -8.93 30.77 16.19
N TYR A 164 -9.03 30.76 14.87
CA TYR A 164 -9.93 31.71 14.20
C TYR A 164 -11.38 31.28 14.48
N LYS A 165 -12.14 32.15 15.17
CA LYS A 165 -13.55 31.95 15.49
C LYS A 165 -14.35 31.63 14.23
N ASP A 166 -15.40 30.81 14.40
CA ASP A 166 -16.40 30.38 13.42
C ASP A 166 -16.52 31.35 12.24
N ILE A 167 -16.05 30.93 11.05
CA ILE A 167 -16.04 31.74 9.83
C ILE A 167 -17.49 31.88 9.28
N GLY A 168 -18.44 31.14 9.86
CA GLY A 168 -19.87 31.31 9.66
C GLY A 168 -20.59 29.95 9.59
N GLY A 169 -21.32 29.61 10.65
CA GLY A 169 -22.34 28.56 10.70
C GLY A 169 -21.83 27.13 10.48
N LYS A 170 -21.67 26.73 9.21
CA LYS A 170 -21.30 25.36 8.78
C LYS A 170 -19.80 25.17 8.51
N ILE A 171 -18.97 26.19 8.73
CA ILE A 171 -17.54 26.18 8.38
C ILE A 171 -16.72 26.53 9.62
N ARG A 172 -15.73 25.69 9.90
CA ARG A 172 -14.96 25.70 11.13
C ARG A 172 -13.49 25.48 10.82
N THR A 173 -12.61 26.00 11.65
CA THR A 173 -11.18 25.67 11.60
C THR A 173 -10.88 24.54 12.58
N LYS A 174 -9.85 23.73 12.34
CA LYS A 174 -9.47 22.63 13.24
C LYS A 174 -8.31 22.99 14.21
N GLY A 175 -8.16 24.25 14.63
CA GLY A 175 -7.15 24.68 15.62
C GLY A 175 -7.74 25.05 17.00
N LEU A 176 -6.98 24.85 18.08
CA LEU A 176 -7.26 25.36 19.44
C LEU A 176 -6.29 26.47 19.85
N ASN A 177 -6.69 27.25 20.86
CA ASN A 177 -5.84 28.29 21.43
C ASN A 177 -4.73 27.68 22.30
N ARG A 178 -3.53 28.24 22.17
CA ARG A 178 -2.35 27.90 22.98
C ARG A 178 -2.38 28.53 24.38
N SER A 179 -1.84 27.84 25.38
CA SER A 179 -1.60 28.41 26.72
C SER A 179 -0.32 29.24 26.79
N LYS A 180 -0.42 30.41 27.42
CA LYS A 180 0.74 31.25 27.79
C LYS A 180 1.43 30.79 29.08
N ARG A 181 0.85 29.84 29.84
CA ARG A 181 1.25 29.44 31.21
C ARG A 181 1.82 28.01 31.30
N PHE A 182 2.41 27.49 30.25
CA PHE A 182 3.05 26.19 30.32
C PHE A 182 4.40 26.26 31.05
N VAL A 183 4.50 25.59 32.20
CA VAL A 183 5.78 25.24 32.83
C VAL A 183 6.09 23.80 32.46
N ALA A 184 7.20 23.60 31.74
CA ALA A 184 7.69 22.30 31.31
C ALA A 184 7.90 21.38 32.53
N SER A 185 7.02 20.41 32.72
CA SER A 185 7.19 19.34 33.74
C SER A 185 6.98 17.94 33.19
N ARG A 186 7.09 17.75 31.87
CA ARG A 186 7.37 16.43 31.28
C ARG A 186 8.82 16.43 30.85
N GLY A 187 9.60 15.62 31.55
CA GLY A 187 11.05 15.68 31.58
C GLY A 187 11.72 15.44 30.22
N ILE A 188 12.98 15.88 30.17
CA ILE A 188 13.96 15.70 29.10
C ILE A 188 13.76 14.33 28.44
N LEU A 189 13.07 14.33 27.30
CA LEU A 189 12.88 13.16 26.47
C LEU A 189 14.21 12.89 25.76
N GLY A 190 14.87 11.81 26.15
CA GLY A 190 16.14 11.41 25.52
C GLY A 190 15.97 11.17 24.01
N LYS A 191 17.07 11.30 23.25
CA LYS A 191 17.12 11.15 21.78
C LYS A 191 16.13 10.10 21.24
N ILE A 192 15.10 10.58 20.55
CA ILE A 192 14.11 9.74 19.87
C ILE A 192 14.81 8.95 18.75
N LYS A 193 14.47 7.67 18.65
CA LYS A 193 14.99 6.80 17.59
C LYS A 193 14.32 7.19 16.28
N LYS A 194 15.12 7.62 15.30
CA LYS A 194 14.64 8.02 13.97
C LYS A 194 13.66 7.00 13.38
N VAL A 195 12.45 7.45 13.05
CA VAL A 195 11.46 6.61 12.36
C VAL A 195 11.94 6.31 10.95
N ASN A 196 11.76 5.06 10.51
CA ASN A 196 12.08 4.61 9.16
C ASN A 196 10.80 4.24 8.40
N ASN A 197 10.87 4.32 7.06
CA ASN A 197 9.80 3.97 6.13
C ASN A 197 8.49 4.71 6.44
N LEU A 198 8.59 6.01 6.70
CA LEU A 198 7.45 6.87 7.03
C LEU A 198 7.17 7.83 5.87
N VAL A 199 5.89 7.89 5.51
CA VAL A 199 5.29 8.99 4.76
C VAL A 199 4.29 9.67 5.68
N TYR A 200 4.39 10.99 5.81
CA TYR A 200 3.53 11.79 6.67
C TYR A 200 2.94 12.94 5.85
N LEU A 201 1.61 12.99 5.77
CA LEU A 201 0.86 14.01 5.05
C LEU A 201 -0.06 14.76 6.03
N SER A 202 0.23 16.02 6.31
CA SER A 202 -0.64 16.86 7.14
C SER A 202 -1.47 17.83 6.31
N ALA A 203 -2.57 18.30 6.90
CA ALA A 203 -3.54 19.15 6.22
C ALA A 203 -3.02 20.53 5.84
N SER A 204 -2.23 21.17 6.70
CA SER A 204 -1.83 22.58 6.53
C SER A 204 -0.38 22.81 6.95
N GLN A 205 0.17 23.96 6.55
CA GLN A 205 1.43 24.48 7.08
C GLN A 205 1.26 24.95 8.53
N ALA A 206 2.38 25.13 9.23
CA ALA A 206 2.40 25.58 10.64
C ALA A 206 1.68 26.93 10.86
N TYR A 207 1.54 27.78 9.85
CA TYR A 207 0.85 29.08 9.96
C TYR A 207 -0.56 29.09 9.33
N GLU A 208 -1.06 27.93 8.90
CA GLU A 208 -2.34 27.80 8.18
C GLU A 208 -3.34 26.92 8.95
N LEU A 209 -4.63 27.21 8.75
CA LEU A 209 -5.72 26.41 9.32
C LEU A 209 -6.46 25.62 8.24
N SER A 210 -6.48 24.29 8.39
CA SER A 210 -7.42 23.42 7.72
C SER A 210 -8.88 23.67 8.13
N ILE A 211 -9.79 23.34 7.22
CA ILE A 211 -11.20 23.68 7.29
C ILE A 211 -12.05 22.42 7.48
N ASP A 212 -12.90 22.45 8.50
CA ASP A 212 -14.01 21.52 8.74
C ASP A 212 -15.31 22.12 8.20
N THR A 213 -16.09 21.29 7.50
CA THR A 213 -17.46 21.63 7.09
C THR A 213 -18.44 20.58 7.60
N ASP A 214 -19.73 20.91 7.62
CA ASP A 214 -20.77 19.92 7.93
C ASP A 214 -20.74 18.71 6.97
N ASP A 215 -20.08 18.79 5.81
CA ASP A 215 -19.94 17.73 4.79
C ASP A 215 -18.59 17.00 4.80
N GLY A 216 -17.76 17.28 5.80
CA GLY A 216 -16.41 16.75 5.95
C GLY A 216 -15.34 17.85 5.95
N GLY A 217 -14.14 17.49 6.37
CA GLY A 217 -12.94 18.30 6.23
C GLY A 217 -12.54 18.49 4.78
N VAL A 218 -12.17 19.72 4.42
CA VAL A 218 -11.74 20.10 3.07
C VAL A 218 -10.48 19.33 2.67
N PHE A 219 -9.54 19.13 3.59
CA PHE A 219 -8.35 18.32 3.36
C PHE A 219 -8.69 16.84 3.10
N THR A 220 -9.52 16.26 3.96
CA THR A 220 -9.90 14.85 3.83
C THR A 220 -10.63 14.58 2.51
N GLU A 221 -11.52 15.49 2.09
CA GLU A 221 -12.17 15.40 0.78
C GLU A 221 -11.15 15.45 -0.37
N ALA A 222 -10.19 16.37 -0.30
CA ALA A 222 -9.15 16.52 -1.31
C ALA A 222 -8.25 15.26 -1.42
N VAL A 223 -7.82 14.70 -0.30
CA VAL A 223 -7.03 13.45 -0.26
C VAL A 223 -7.84 12.27 -0.77
N TYR A 224 -9.08 12.11 -0.29
CA TYR A 224 -9.98 11.04 -0.72
C TYR A 224 -10.23 11.10 -2.23
N SER A 225 -10.56 12.28 -2.76
CA SER A 225 -10.82 12.50 -4.18
C SER A 225 -9.60 12.22 -5.04
N SER A 226 -8.41 12.67 -4.61
CA SER A 226 -7.15 12.44 -5.34
C SER A 226 -6.79 10.95 -5.43
N ILE A 227 -6.87 10.22 -4.30
CA ILE A 227 -6.59 8.77 -4.27
C ILE A 227 -7.65 7.98 -5.05
N SER A 228 -8.91 8.38 -4.95
CA SER A 228 -10.02 7.66 -5.60
C SER A 228 -10.05 7.85 -7.12
N SER A 229 -9.61 9.01 -7.60
CA SER A 229 -9.61 9.35 -9.03
C SER A 229 -8.40 8.80 -9.78
N ASN A 230 -7.28 8.58 -9.09
CA ASN A 230 -6.07 8.04 -9.70
C ASN A 230 -5.43 6.96 -8.80
N PRO A 231 -5.63 5.66 -9.10
CA PRO A 231 -5.04 4.58 -8.31
C PRO A 231 -3.50 4.53 -8.38
N ASN A 232 -2.91 5.13 -9.42
CA ASN A 232 -1.46 5.19 -9.62
C ASN A 232 -0.84 6.51 -9.14
N ILE A 233 -1.58 7.32 -8.38
CA ILE A 233 -1.07 8.61 -7.88
C ILE A 233 0.18 8.38 -7.01
N THR A 234 1.20 9.21 -7.23
CA THR A 234 2.40 9.22 -6.38
C THR A 234 2.17 10.04 -5.11
N PHE A 235 3.02 9.90 -4.09
CA PHE A 235 2.89 10.74 -2.89
C PHE A 235 3.06 12.24 -3.20
N ARG A 236 4.00 12.58 -4.08
CA ARG A 236 4.18 13.96 -4.56
C ARG A 236 2.91 14.47 -5.27
N ASP A 237 2.37 13.68 -6.18
CA ASP A 237 1.16 14.07 -6.92
C ASP A 237 -0.07 14.14 -6.01
N LEU A 238 -0.14 13.31 -4.97
CA LEU A 238 -1.20 13.39 -3.96
C LEU A 238 -1.18 14.75 -3.25
N GLN A 239 -0.01 15.22 -2.82
CA GLN A 239 0.13 16.54 -2.19
C GLN A 239 -0.34 17.65 -3.15
N VAL A 240 0.18 17.64 -4.39
CA VAL A 240 -0.12 18.68 -5.40
C VAL A 240 -1.61 18.68 -5.77
N GLN A 241 -2.19 17.52 -6.05
CA GLN A 241 -3.61 17.41 -6.42
C GLN A 241 -4.52 17.77 -5.25
N SER A 242 -4.15 17.38 -4.03
CA SER A 242 -4.91 17.77 -2.84
C SER A 242 -4.86 19.28 -2.64
N ALA A 243 -3.70 19.93 -2.81
CA ALA A 243 -3.57 21.38 -2.74
C ALA A 243 -4.46 22.10 -3.76
N ASN A 244 -4.46 21.64 -5.01
CA ASN A 244 -5.32 22.19 -6.06
C ASN A 244 -6.81 22.02 -5.72
N HIS A 245 -7.19 20.84 -5.20
CA HIS A 245 -8.58 20.58 -4.82
C HIS A 245 -9.02 21.44 -3.62
N ILE A 246 -8.15 21.64 -2.62
CA ILE A 246 -8.39 22.54 -1.50
C ILE A 246 -8.60 23.97 -2.00
N GLN A 247 -7.74 24.45 -2.91
CA GLN A 247 -7.87 25.76 -3.54
C GLN A 247 -9.22 25.94 -4.22
N ASP A 248 -9.69 24.94 -4.98
CA ASP A 248 -11.01 24.96 -5.63
C ASP A 248 -12.16 24.99 -4.62
N MET A 249 -12.08 24.20 -3.55
CA MET A 249 -13.10 24.16 -2.49
C MET A 249 -13.15 25.49 -1.72
N CYS A 250 -12.00 26.06 -1.34
CA CYS A 250 -11.93 27.37 -0.69
C CYS A 250 -12.48 28.48 -1.59
N ASN A 251 -12.18 28.46 -2.89
CA ASN A 251 -12.74 29.41 -3.86
C ASN A 251 -14.26 29.29 -3.95
N LYS A 252 -14.82 28.08 -3.99
CA LYS A 252 -16.27 27.85 -3.97
C LYS A 252 -16.91 28.37 -2.68
N ILE A 253 -16.27 28.15 -1.53
CA ILE A 253 -16.73 28.70 -0.24
C ILE A 253 -16.76 30.24 -0.29
N ASN A 254 -15.69 30.85 -0.79
CA ASN A 254 -15.54 32.31 -0.93
C ASN A 254 -16.60 32.93 -1.85
N GLN A 255 -16.98 32.26 -2.94
CA GLN A 255 -18.04 32.71 -3.83
C GLN A 255 -19.42 32.77 -3.17
N HIS A 256 -19.65 31.99 -2.10
CA HIS A 256 -20.90 31.99 -1.33
C HIS A 256 -20.88 33.00 -0.16
N GLY A 257 -19.97 33.97 -0.19
CA GLY A 257 -19.94 35.11 0.74
C GLY A 257 -19.24 34.83 2.07
N LYS A 258 -18.55 33.69 2.24
CA LYS A 258 -17.78 33.36 3.44
C LYS A 258 -16.29 33.44 3.14
N ARG A 259 -15.52 34.24 3.89
CA ARG A 259 -14.08 34.40 3.64
C ARG A 259 -13.25 33.36 4.37
N VAL A 260 -12.73 32.38 3.64
CA VAL A 260 -11.75 31.39 4.11
C VAL A 260 -10.43 31.56 3.36
N ASP A 261 -9.33 31.38 4.09
CA ASP A 261 -8.01 31.32 3.49
C ASP A 261 -7.73 29.93 2.91
N VAL A 262 -6.93 29.89 1.85
CA VAL A 262 -6.44 28.64 1.26
C VAL A 262 -5.33 28.11 2.14
N PHE A 263 -5.28 26.80 2.33
CA PHE A 263 -4.24 26.12 3.10
C PHE A 263 -3.63 24.99 2.26
N HIS A 264 -2.41 24.60 2.60
CA HIS A 264 -1.57 23.75 1.76
C HIS A 264 -1.07 22.53 2.54
N PRO A 265 -1.35 21.31 2.04
CA PRO A 265 -0.91 20.10 2.70
C PRO A 265 0.61 19.98 2.68
N ASN A 266 1.18 19.52 3.79
CA ASN A 266 2.61 19.29 3.92
C ASN A 266 2.92 17.79 3.79
N LEU A 267 3.94 17.44 3.00
CA LEU A 267 4.38 16.07 2.80
C LEU A 267 5.81 15.91 3.30
N TYR A 268 5.98 15.06 4.31
CA TYR A 268 7.26 14.61 4.80
C TYR A 268 7.49 13.13 4.48
N VAL A 269 8.70 12.79 4.07
CA VAL A 269 9.12 11.40 3.86
C VAL A 269 10.49 11.17 4.49
N THR A 270 10.68 9.99 5.08
CA THR A 270 12.00 9.60 5.60
C THR A 270 12.99 9.24 4.50
N ASP A 271 12.49 8.97 3.28
CA ASP A 271 13.26 8.58 2.11
C ASP A 271 12.67 9.23 0.85
N ASN A 272 13.45 10.08 0.18
CA ASN A 272 13.05 10.81 -1.00
C ASN A 272 12.64 9.91 -2.19
N ARG A 273 13.08 8.64 -2.21
CA ARG A 273 12.64 7.67 -3.22
C ARG A 273 11.14 7.39 -3.15
N LEU A 274 10.52 7.59 -1.98
CA LEU A 274 9.08 7.40 -1.78
C LEU A 274 8.26 8.47 -2.51
N LEU A 275 8.78 9.68 -2.72
CA LEU A 275 8.00 10.80 -3.30
C LEU A 275 7.34 10.45 -4.63
N ASN A 276 8.04 9.72 -5.49
CA ASN A 276 7.57 9.35 -6.82
C ASN A 276 7.03 7.91 -6.87
N GLN A 277 6.94 7.22 -5.73
CA GLN A 277 6.35 5.89 -5.65
C GLN A 277 4.82 6.00 -5.70
N PRO A 278 4.13 5.19 -6.54
CA PRO A 278 2.67 5.09 -6.51
C PRO A 278 2.19 4.62 -5.14
N ILE A 279 1.13 5.25 -4.62
CA ILE A 279 0.56 4.92 -3.30
C ILE A 279 0.16 3.44 -3.25
N ASP A 280 -0.51 2.92 -4.27
CA ASP A 280 -0.91 1.51 -4.27
C ASP A 280 0.29 0.57 -4.26
N GLY A 281 1.40 0.93 -4.92
CA GLY A 281 2.66 0.20 -4.82
C GLY A 281 3.25 0.22 -3.41
N TYR A 282 3.15 1.34 -2.70
CA TYR A 282 3.60 1.46 -1.31
C TYR A 282 2.69 0.73 -0.32
N LEU A 283 1.37 0.79 -0.52
CA LEU A 283 0.39 0.13 0.34
C LEU A 283 0.24 -1.36 0.00
N ASN A 284 0.77 -1.82 -1.13
CA ASN A 284 0.78 -3.24 -1.48
C ASN A 284 1.82 -4.00 -0.68
N ILE A 285 1.40 -5.18 -0.25
CA ILE A 285 2.24 -6.13 0.45
C ILE A 285 3.01 -6.92 -0.60
N ASN A 286 4.34 -6.77 -0.58
CA ASN A 286 5.21 -7.76 -1.19
C ASN A 286 5.10 -9.00 -0.31
N ILE A 287 4.38 -10.02 -0.78
CA ILE A 287 4.29 -11.30 -0.08
C ILE A 287 5.68 -11.92 -0.20
N TYR A 288 6.55 -11.77 0.79
CA TYR A 288 7.76 -12.58 0.88
C TYR A 288 7.34 -13.92 1.50
N SER A 289 7.00 -14.87 0.65
CA SER A 289 6.94 -16.27 1.04
C SER A 289 8.37 -16.84 1.01
N ASN A 290 8.70 -17.71 1.97
CA ASN A 290 9.90 -18.55 1.89
C ASN A 290 9.84 -19.51 0.69
N ASN A 291 8.69 -19.61 0.02
CA ASN A 291 8.49 -20.31 -1.24
C ASN A 291 8.34 -19.27 -2.37
N HIS A 292 8.94 -19.56 -3.52
CA HIS A 292 8.84 -18.74 -4.71
C HIS A 292 7.36 -18.68 -5.18
N LEU A 293 6.62 -17.59 -4.89
CA LEU A 293 5.15 -17.55 -5.05
C LEU A 293 4.66 -17.78 -6.48
N VAL A 294 5.45 -17.32 -7.44
CA VAL A 294 5.22 -17.56 -8.87
C VAL A 294 5.30 -19.06 -9.17
N GLU A 295 6.19 -19.78 -8.47
CA GLU A 295 6.39 -21.22 -8.61
C GLU A 295 5.22 -22.00 -8.05
N GLU A 296 4.71 -21.59 -6.89
CA GLU A 296 3.53 -22.17 -6.27
C GLU A 296 2.29 -21.94 -7.13
N TYR A 297 2.00 -20.70 -7.53
CA TYR A 297 0.81 -20.37 -8.31
C TYR A 297 0.82 -21.01 -9.71
N LEU A 298 1.94 -20.97 -10.42
CA LEU A 298 2.05 -21.63 -11.72
C LEU A 298 2.10 -23.15 -11.59
N GLY A 299 2.64 -23.68 -10.48
CA GLY A 299 2.57 -25.11 -10.16
C GLY A 299 1.14 -25.59 -9.89
N GLU A 300 0.34 -24.83 -9.14
CA GLU A 300 -1.09 -25.10 -8.94
C GLU A 300 -1.84 -25.08 -10.28
N LEU A 301 -1.58 -24.08 -11.12
CA LEU A 301 -2.18 -23.97 -12.45
C LEU A 301 -1.79 -25.15 -13.35
N GLN A 302 -0.53 -25.61 -13.31
CA GLN A 302 -0.10 -26.81 -14.04
C GLN A 302 -0.83 -28.08 -13.58
N ASN A 303 -1.16 -28.17 -12.29
CA ASN A 303 -1.86 -29.31 -11.70
C ASN A 303 -3.38 -29.27 -11.90
N SER A 304 -3.96 -28.10 -12.20
CA SER A 304 -5.41 -27.91 -12.36
C SER A 304 -5.87 -27.96 -13.82
N ASN A 305 -6.02 -29.15 -14.42
CA ASN A 305 -6.68 -29.42 -15.72
C ASN A 305 -6.33 -28.51 -16.94
N ILE A 306 -5.28 -27.68 -16.86
CA ILE A 306 -4.71 -26.85 -17.91
C ILE A 306 -3.95 -27.74 -18.90
N GLY A 307 -3.85 -27.34 -20.16
CA GLY A 307 -3.14 -28.14 -21.17
C GLY A 307 -1.67 -28.35 -20.79
N ARG A 308 -1.10 -29.53 -21.08
CA ARG A 308 0.32 -29.80 -20.84
C ARG A 308 1.17 -29.28 -22.01
N LEU A 309 2.20 -28.52 -21.67
CA LEU A 309 3.27 -28.09 -22.56
C LEU A 309 4.56 -28.69 -22.02
N ASP A 310 5.44 -29.18 -22.89
CA ASP A 310 6.76 -29.65 -22.47
C ASP A 310 7.83 -28.67 -22.92
N ILE A 311 8.79 -28.41 -22.03
CA ILE A 311 9.98 -27.62 -22.34
C ILE A 311 11.24 -28.36 -21.92
N ASN A 312 12.24 -28.32 -22.80
CA ASN A 312 13.54 -28.91 -22.56
C ASN A 312 14.67 -27.90 -22.82
N MET A 313 15.61 -27.82 -21.87
CA MET A 313 16.80 -26.99 -21.90
C MET A 313 17.82 -27.53 -20.88
N PRO A 314 19.12 -27.21 -21.05
CA PRO A 314 20.15 -27.40 -20.03
C PRO A 314 19.75 -26.89 -18.64
N SER A 315 20.23 -27.55 -17.59
CA SER A 315 20.00 -27.17 -16.19
C SER A 315 21.09 -26.26 -15.62
N ARG A 316 22.16 -25.99 -16.38
CA ARG A 316 23.29 -25.14 -15.99
C ARG A 316 23.78 -24.33 -17.17
N TYR A 317 24.17 -23.10 -16.88
CA TYR A 317 24.74 -22.14 -17.82
C TYR A 317 25.84 -21.33 -17.12
N GLU A 318 26.80 -20.84 -17.89
CA GLU A 318 27.72 -19.78 -17.48
C GLU A 318 27.13 -18.41 -17.86
N VAL A 319 27.62 -17.35 -17.21
CA VAL A 319 27.22 -15.98 -17.57
C VAL A 319 27.59 -15.72 -19.04
N ASN A 320 26.63 -15.17 -19.79
CA ASN A 320 26.69 -14.90 -21.22
C ASN A 320 26.41 -16.09 -22.15
N ASP A 321 26.13 -17.28 -21.62
CA ASP A 321 25.68 -18.38 -22.47
C ASP A 321 24.34 -18.06 -23.15
N GLU A 322 24.20 -18.51 -24.40
CA GLU A 322 22.94 -18.44 -25.13
C GLU A 322 21.96 -19.52 -24.67
N ILE A 323 20.73 -19.10 -24.38
CA ILE A 323 19.65 -19.98 -23.94
C ILE A 323 18.70 -20.21 -25.11
N SER A 324 18.47 -21.48 -25.43
CA SER A 324 17.40 -21.91 -26.33
C SER A 324 16.49 -22.94 -25.64
N LEU A 325 15.20 -22.85 -25.92
CA LEU A 325 14.16 -23.71 -25.38
C LEU A 325 13.65 -24.65 -26.48
N ASN A 326 13.64 -25.95 -26.23
CA ASN A 326 12.89 -26.89 -27.07
C ASN A 326 11.49 -27.05 -26.50
N ILE A 327 10.46 -26.66 -27.25
CA ILE A 327 9.08 -26.61 -26.79
C ILE A 327 8.24 -27.61 -27.60
N ASN A 328 7.51 -28.48 -26.90
CA ASN A 328 6.51 -29.38 -27.46
C ASN A 328 5.13 -29.03 -26.93
N THR A 329 4.25 -28.60 -27.82
CA THR A 329 2.89 -28.15 -27.51
C THR A 329 1.88 -29.27 -27.23
N ASN A 330 2.26 -30.53 -27.41
CA ASN A 330 1.42 -31.70 -27.19
C ASN A 330 0.05 -31.61 -27.89
N GLY A 331 0.07 -31.16 -29.15
CA GLY A 331 -1.13 -31.04 -29.97
C GLY A 331 -2.02 -29.83 -29.64
N LYS A 332 -1.53 -28.87 -28.85
CA LYS A 332 -2.19 -27.58 -28.61
C LYS A 332 -1.61 -26.49 -29.50
N SER A 333 -2.44 -25.54 -29.90
CA SER A 333 -2.00 -24.34 -30.61
C SER A 333 -2.31 -23.09 -29.80
N GLY A 334 -1.44 -22.08 -29.86
CA GLY A 334 -1.64 -20.84 -29.12
C GLY A 334 -0.50 -19.84 -29.25
N TYR A 335 -0.73 -18.66 -28.68
CA TYR A 335 0.24 -17.58 -28.51
C TYR A 335 1.24 -17.93 -27.40
N LEU A 336 2.53 -17.85 -27.72
CA LEU A 336 3.62 -18.18 -26.78
C LEU A 336 4.03 -16.97 -25.94
N TYR A 337 4.17 -17.19 -24.64
CA TYR A 337 4.76 -16.28 -23.67
C TYR A 337 5.87 -17.01 -22.91
N ILE A 338 7.06 -16.41 -22.82
CA ILE A 338 8.20 -16.91 -22.04
C ILE A 338 8.47 -15.95 -20.89
N LEU A 339 8.41 -16.46 -19.68
CA LEU A 339 8.60 -15.70 -18.45
C LEU A 339 9.76 -16.28 -17.66
N THR A 340 10.44 -15.43 -16.90
CA THR A 340 11.42 -15.87 -15.91
C THR A 340 11.18 -15.24 -14.56
N SER A 341 11.61 -15.93 -13.53
CA SER A 341 11.61 -15.43 -12.16
C SER A 341 12.79 -16.05 -11.43
N ARG A 342 13.46 -15.24 -10.61
CA ARG A 342 14.75 -15.62 -9.99
C ARG A 342 14.53 -15.93 -8.53
N ASP A 343 15.44 -16.71 -7.96
CA ASP A 343 15.38 -17.04 -6.54
C ASP A 343 15.28 -15.80 -5.66
N ASN A 344 14.35 -15.85 -4.70
CA ASN A 344 14.04 -14.78 -3.75
C ASN A 344 13.48 -13.49 -4.37
N SER A 345 13.16 -13.47 -5.67
CA SER A 345 12.37 -12.39 -6.27
C SER A 345 10.95 -12.86 -6.56
N ASN A 346 9.95 -12.12 -6.06
CA ASN A 346 8.56 -12.29 -6.50
C ASN A 346 8.28 -11.45 -7.76
N GLU A 347 9.34 -11.20 -8.52
CA GLU A 347 9.33 -10.43 -9.76
C GLU A 347 9.35 -11.40 -10.92
N ILE A 348 8.50 -11.09 -11.90
CA ILE A 348 8.35 -11.87 -13.12
C ILE A 348 8.86 -11.02 -14.26
N ASN A 349 9.87 -11.50 -14.95
CA ASN A 349 10.38 -10.90 -16.17
C ASN A 349 9.70 -11.55 -17.37
N VAL A 350 9.10 -10.74 -18.24
CA VAL A 350 8.55 -11.23 -19.50
C VAL A 350 9.66 -11.18 -20.54
N LEU A 351 10.23 -12.35 -20.86
CA LEU A 351 11.28 -12.46 -21.87
C LEU A 351 10.71 -12.37 -23.28
N TYR A 352 9.52 -12.94 -23.49
CA TYR A 352 8.83 -12.90 -24.78
C TYR A 352 7.31 -12.99 -24.60
N PRO A 353 6.52 -12.22 -25.37
CA PRO A 353 6.91 -10.97 -26.02
C PRO A 353 7.48 -9.96 -25.02
N ASN A 354 8.15 -8.93 -25.50
CA ASN A 354 8.64 -7.84 -24.64
C ASN A 354 8.56 -6.50 -25.38
N LYS A 355 8.91 -5.40 -24.71
CA LYS A 355 8.78 -4.05 -25.29
C LYS A 355 9.51 -3.85 -26.63
N PHE A 356 10.54 -4.65 -26.90
CA PHE A 356 11.33 -4.63 -28.14
C PHE A 356 10.82 -5.63 -29.18
N TYR A 357 10.28 -6.77 -28.74
CA TYR A 357 9.75 -7.85 -29.58
C TYR A 357 8.29 -8.13 -29.25
N ARG A 358 7.39 -7.32 -29.81
CA ARG A 358 5.94 -7.31 -29.48
C ARG A 358 5.10 -8.29 -30.31
N ASN A 359 5.66 -8.82 -31.40
CA ASN A 359 4.91 -9.70 -32.30
C ASN A 359 4.82 -11.12 -31.72
N VAL A 360 3.76 -11.38 -30.93
CA VAL A 360 3.49 -12.68 -30.31
C VAL A 360 3.21 -13.74 -31.37
N LYS A 361 3.97 -14.83 -31.36
CA LYS A 361 3.81 -15.94 -32.29
C LYS A 361 2.73 -16.89 -31.83
N TYR A 362 1.86 -17.25 -32.78
CA TYR A 362 0.94 -18.36 -32.65
C TYR A 362 1.64 -19.63 -33.15
N LEU A 363 1.81 -20.63 -32.28
CA LEU A 363 2.65 -21.80 -32.52
C LEU A 363 1.88 -23.10 -32.28
N TYR A 364 2.33 -24.17 -32.93
CA TYR A 364 1.81 -25.54 -32.84
C TYR A 364 2.92 -26.53 -33.18
N GLY A 365 2.92 -27.71 -32.56
CA GLY A 365 3.91 -28.77 -32.76
C GLY A 365 5.16 -28.62 -31.88
N ASN A 366 6.31 -28.99 -32.45
CA ASN A 366 7.62 -28.96 -31.81
C ASN A 366 8.50 -27.88 -32.45
N PHE A 367 9.15 -27.05 -31.63
CA PHE A 367 10.03 -26.00 -32.13
C PHE A 367 11.09 -25.61 -31.10
N GLN A 368 12.21 -25.09 -31.60
CA GLN A 368 13.21 -24.41 -30.78
C GLN A 368 12.87 -22.92 -30.73
N PHE A 369 13.03 -22.30 -29.55
CA PHE A 369 12.76 -20.89 -29.34
C PHE A 369 13.97 -20.22 -28.64
N PRO A 370 14.41 -19.01 -29.04
CA PRO A 370 13.93 -18.20 -30.18
C PRO A 370 14.00 -18.94 -31.51
N LEU A 371 13.10 -18.64 -32.45
CA LEU A 371 13.08 -19.28 -33.77
C LEU A 371 14.32 -18.85 -34.58
N PRO A 372 14.81 -19.67 -35.53
CA PRO A 372 16.07 -19.38 -36.24
C PRO A 372 16.19 -18.00 -36.93
N ASN A 373 15.06 -17.36 -37.24
CA ASN A 373 15.01 -16.06 -37.93
C ASN A 373 14.71 -14.88 -36.98
N GLU A 374 14.61 -15.11 -35.68
CA GLU A 374 14.38 -14.05 -34.71
C GLU A 374 15.67 -13.25 -34.47
N LYS A 375 15.55 -11.93 -34.36
CA LYS A 375 16.70 -11.03 -34.20
C LYS A 375 17.13 -10.85 -32.75
N PHE A 376 16.74 -11.78 -31.87
CA PHE A 376 17.09 -11.75 -30.46
C PHE A 376 17.49 -13.12 -29.96
N GLN A 377 18.29 -13.09 -28.90
CA GLN A 377 18.73 -14.25 -28.15
C GLN A 377 18.44 -14.04 -26.67
N PHE A 378 18.22 -15.14 -25.95
CA PHE A 378 18.20 -15.12 -24.49
C PHE A 378 19.60 -15.39 -23.98
N ILE A 379 20.05 -14.57 -23.03
CA ILE A 379 21.38 -14.67 -22.44
C ILE A 379 21.25 -15.00 -20.96
N ALA A 380 22.01 -16.00 -20.51
CA ALA A 380 22.14 -16.35 -19.10
C ALA A 380 22.83 -15.21 -18.35
N THR A 381 22.18 -14.69 -17.30
CA THR A 381 22.69 -13.58 -16.48
C THR A 381 22.45 -13.87 -15.01
N LYS A 382 23.31 -13.32 -14.15
CA LYS A 382 23.16 -13.34 -12.69
C LYS A 382 23.41 -11.95 -12.08
N ASN A 383 22.76 -11.66 -10.96
CA ASN A 383 22.88 -10.40 -10.22
C ASN A 383 23.80 -10.51 -8.99
N SER A 384 24.30 -11.71 -8.70
CA SER A 384 25.14 -11.96 -7.53
C SER A 384 26.45 -12.65 -7.91
N ASN A 385 27.44 -12.58 -7.02
CA ASN A 385 28.70 -13.30 -7.17
C ASN A 385 28.58 -14.79 -6.81
N ARG A 386 27.38 -15.29 -6.51
CA ARG A 386 27.10 -16.71 -6.24
C ARG A 386 26.25 -17.30 -7.38
N PRO A 387 26.26 -18.63 -7.55
CA PRO A 387 25.36 -19.28 -8.49
C PRO A 387 23.91 -18.90 -8.21
N GLU A 388 23.16 -18.54 -9.24
CA GLU A 388 21.79 -18.04 -9.14
C GLU A 388 20.82 -18.96 -9.89
N ARG A 389 19.79 -19.43 -9.19
CA ARG A 389 18.73 -20.24 -9.80
C ARG A 389 17.69 -19.34 -10.47
N THR A 390 17.30 -19.73 -11.68
CA THR A 390 16.27 -19.08 -12.48
C THR A 390 15.21 -20.09 -12.89
N LEU A 391 13.95 -19.73 -12.66
CA LEU A 391 12.79 -20.45 -13.16
C LEU A 391 12.36 -19.88 -14.50
N VAL A 392 12.07 -20.77 -15.44
CA VAL A 392 11.55 -20.46 -16.77
C VAL A 392 10.16 -21.05 -16.91
N TYR A 393 9.22 -20.21 -17.33
CA TYR A 393 7.86 -20.62 -17.64
C TYR A 393 7.57 -20.36 -19.11
N ALA A 394 7.01 -21.36 -19.77
CA ALA A 394 6.41 -21.20 -21.09
C ALA A 394 4.89 -21.31 -20.95
N ILE A 395 4.17 -20.32 -21.45
CA ILE A 395 2.71 -20.29 -21.47
C ILE A 395 2.27 -20.27 -22.93
N LEU A 396 1.39 -21.19 -23.29
CA LEU A 396 0.72 -21.24 -24.58
C LEU A 396 -0.75 -20.87 -24.35
N SER A 397 -1.19 -19.74 -24.89
CA SER A 397 -2.55 -19.22 -24.71
C SER A 397 -3.35 -19.26 -26.01
N LYS A 398 -4.62 -19.70 -25.97
CA LYS A 398 -5.48 -19.69 -27.16
C LYS A 398 -5.78 -18.28 -27.68
N GLU A 399 -5.82 -17.30 -26.79
CA GLU A 399 -6.06 -15.88 -27.09
C GLU A 399 -4.87 -15.05 -26.59
N LYS A 400 -4.67 -13.87 -27.18
CA LYS A 400 -3.64 -12.95 -26.73
C LYS A 400 -3.93 -12.46 -25.31
N ILE A 401 -2.87 -12.23 -24.54
CA ILE A 401 -2.88 -11.62 -23.20
C ILE A 401 -2.18 -10.26 -23.33
N PRO A 402 -2.91 -9.17 -23.68
CA PRO A 402 -2.33 -7.88 -24.00
C PRO A 402 -1.43 -7.32 -22.88
N GLU A 403 -1.77 -7.59 -21.62
CA GLU A 403 -1.05 -7.12 -20.44
C GLU A 403 0.39 -7.67 -20.36
N LEU A 404 0.65 -8.81 -20.99
CA LEU A 404 1.98 -9.41 -21.10
C LEU A 404 2.76 -8.95 -22.34
N GLU A 405 2.13 -8.27 -23.31
CA GLU A 405 2.80 -7.86 -24.55
C GLU A 405 3.66 -6.59 -24.39
N PHE A 406 3.35 -5.74 -23.41
CA PHE A 406 3.97 -4.43 -23.22
C PHE A 406 4.81 -4.29 -21.95
N THR A 407 4.88 -5.35 -21.17
CA THR A 407 5.52 -5.34 -19.85
C THR A 407 6.84 -6.09 -19.92
N ASN A 408 7.92 -5.51 -19.40
CA ASN A 408 9.20 -6.23 -19.27
C ASN A 408 9.32 -6.97 -17.93
N GLN A 409 8.70 -6.41 -16.89
CA GLN A 409 8.81 -6.90 -15.52
C GLN A 409 7.53 -6.53 -14.76
N MET A 410 7.07 -7.43 -13.89
CA MET A 410 5.89 -7.21 -13.06
C MET A 410 5.97 -7.94 -11.73
N GLY A 411 5.21 -7.46 -10.75
CA GLY A 411 5.06 -8.11 -9.46
C GLY A 411 4.12 -9.32 -9.53
N TYR A 412 4.33 -10.29 -8.62
CA TYR A 412 3.49 -11.48 -8.48
C TYR A 412 1.97 -11.20 -8.42
N ASN A 413 1.55 -10.18 -7.67
CA ASN A 413 0.12 -9.88 -7.50
C ASN A 413 -0.54 -9.40 -8.79
N ASP A 414 0.14 -8.55 -9.56
CA ASP A 414 -0.35 -8.07 -10.86
C ASP A 414 -0.46 -9.24 -11.84
N PHE A 415 0.57 -10.08 -11.89
CA PHE A 415 0.56 -11.29 -12.71
C PHE A 415 -0.56 -12.25 -12.34
N LYS A 416 -0.76 -12.51 -11.05
CA LYS A 416 -1.85 -13.36 -10.54
C LYS A 416 -3.21 -12.79 -10.95
N SER A 417 -3.39 -11.48 -10.83
CA SER A 417 -4.62 -10.78 -11.23
C SER A 417 -4.89 -10.95 -12.72
N ILE A 418 -3.88 -10.73 -13.58
CA ILE A 418 -4.00 -10.88 -15.04
C ILE A 418 -4.43 -12.31 -15.41
N LEU A 419 -3.71 -13.33 -14.93
CA LEU A 419 -4.03 -14.72 -15.26
C LEU A 419 -5.38 -15.15 -14.69
N LYS A 420 -5.73 -14.70 -13.47
CA LYS A 420 -7.03 -15.00 -12.86
C LYS A 420 -8.16 -14.37 -13.67
N ASN A 421 -8.07 -13.09 -14.01
CA ASN A 421 -9.08 -12.37 -14.79
C ASN A 421 -9.23 -12.96 -16.20
N PHE A 422 -8.12 -13.34 -16.84
CA PHE A 422 -8.12 -13.99 -18.14
C PHE A 422 -8.87 -15.33 -18.11
N ASN A 423 -8.66 -16.14 -17.06
CA ASN A 423 -9.39 -17.39 -16.86
C ASN A 423 -10.86 -17.18 -16.45
N THR A 424 -11.18 -16.17 -15.62
CA THR A 424 -12.55 -15.95 -15.11
C THR A 424 -13.47 -15.21 -16.09
N GLN A 425 -12.99 -14.22 -16.87
CA GLN A 425 -13.78 -13.58 -17.93
C GLN A 425 -14.23 -14.60 -18.98
N SER A 426 -13.44 -15.65 -19.20
CA SER A 426 -13.83 -16.77 -20.05
C SER A 426 -14.99 -17.60 -19.48
N SER A 427 -15.13 -17.69 -18.15
CA SER A 427 -16.22 -18.45 -17.52
C SER A 427 -17.59 -17.81 -17.75
N LEU A 428 -17.66 -16.48 -17.79
CA LEU A 428 -18.87 -15.69 -18.06
C LEU A 428 -19.26 -15.70 -19.56
N ILE A 429 -18.28 -15.64 -20.47
CA ILE A 429 -18.55 -15.75 -21.92
C ILE A 429 -18.95 -17.18 -22.29
N ASN A 430 -18.36 -18.19 -21.64
CA ASN A 430 -18.71 -19.60 -21.87
C ASN A 430 -20.05 -19.98 -21.23
N SER A 431 -20.44 -19.40 -20.08
CA SER A 431 -21.76 -19.67 -19.49
C SER A 431 -22.91 -19.15 -20.36
N LEU A 432 -22.72 -18.06 -21.11
CA LEU A 432 -23.68 -17.60 -22.12
C LEU A 432 -23.73 -18.49 -23.38
N LYS A 433 -22.60 -19.06 -23.82
CA LYS A 433 -22.54 -19.97 -24.99
C LYS A 433 -22.98 -21.41 -24.67
N ASN A 434 -22.77 -21.89 -23.43
CA ASN A 434 -23.10 -23.24 -22.99
C ASN A 434 -24.60 -23.46 -22.76
N ILE A 435 -25.42 -22.41 -22.79
CA ILE A 435 -26.89 -22.54 -22.80
C ILE A 435 -27.38 -23.19 -24.11
N VAL A 436 -26.55 -23.25 -25.17
CA VAL A 436 -26.96 -23.77 -26.49
C VAL A 436 -26.24 -25.06 -26.92
N LEU A 437 -25.06 -25.40 -26.39
CA LEU A 437 -24.32 -26.62 -26.78
C LEU A 437 -23.52 -27.21 -25.61
N GLN A 438 -23.73 -28.50 -25.30
CA GLN A 438 -22.87 -29.28 -24.40
C GLN A 438 -21.46 -29.42 -25.00
N ARG A 439 -20.57 -28.45 -24.80
CA ARG A 439 -19.14 -28.59 -25.06
C ARG A 439 -18.37 -28.63 -23.74
N LYS A 440 -17.48 -29.63 -23.59
CA LYS A 440 -16.46 -29.66 -22.54
C LYS A 440 -15.73 -28.32 -22.54
N SER A 441 -15.60 -27.68 -21.38
CA SER A 441 -14.81 -26.45 -21.21
C SER A 441 -13.36 -26.75 -21.62
N GLU A 442 -12.94 -26.30 -22.80
CA GLU A 442 -11.54 -26.39 -23.22
C GLU A 442 -10.73 -25.30 -22.51
N THR A 443 -9.67 -25.69 -21.81
CA THR A 443 -8.78 -24.75 -21.14
C THR A 443 -8.09 -23.82 -22.13
N LYS A 444 -8.04 -22.53 -21.82
CA LYS A 444 -7.41 -21.50 -22.66
C LYS A 444 -5.88 -21.47 -22.57
N LEU A 445 -5.30 -22.04 -21.51
CA LEU A 445 -3.87 -22.02 -21.26
C LEU A 445 -3.28 -23.43 -21.28
N SER A 446 -2.02 -23.51 -21.68
CA SER A 446 -1.10 -24.61 -21.40
C SER A 446 0.18 -24.04 -20.81
N ILE A 447 0.76 -24.68 -19.78
CA ILE A 447 1.91 -24.12 -19.06
C ILE A 447 2.98 -25.19 -18.84
N ALA A 448 4.24 -24.81 -19.03
CA ALA A 448 5.42 -25.62 -18.70
C ALA A 448 6.38 -24.85 -17.81
N LYS A 449 7.16 -25.58 -17.01
CA LYS A 449 8.16 -25.01 -16.10
C LYS A 449 9.47 -25.79 -16.21
N LYS A 450 10.59 -25.07 -16.17
CA LYS A 450 11.94 -25.62 -16.03
C LYS A 450 12.77 -24.71 -15.14
N GLU A 451 13.83 -25.26 -14.57
CA GLU A 451 14.80 -24.51 -13.79
C GLU A 451 16.20 -24.72 -14.34
N PHE A 452 17.04 -23.69 -14.20
CA PHE A 452 18.46 -23.76 -14.45
C PHE A 452 19.24 -22.90 -13.45
N ILE A 453 20.53 -23.16 -13.32
CA ILE A 453 21.46 -22.39 -12.50
C ILE A 453 22.44 -21.65 -13.43
N VAL A 454 22.67 -20.36 -13.17
CA VAL A 454 23.77 -19.60 -13.77
C VAL A 454 24.93 -19.56 -12.79
N ASN A 455 26.07 -20.09 -13.19
CA ASN A 455 27.27 -20.14 -12.35
C ASN A 455 27.98 -18.80 -12.22
#